data_AF-A0A8H6BJW7-F1
#
_entry.id   AF-A0A8H6BJW7-F1
#
_cell.length_a   1.000
_cell.length_b   1.000
_cell.length_c   1.000
_cell.angle_alpha   90.00
_cell.angle_beta   90.00
_cell.angle_gamma   90.00
#
_symmetry.space_group_name_H-M   'P 1'
#
loop_
_entity.id
_entity.type
_entity.pdbx_description
1 polymer ?
#
loop_
_entity_poly.entity_id
_entity_poly.type
_entity_poly.pdbx_seq_one_letter_code
_entity_poly.pdbx_strand_id
1 'polypeptide(L)'
;MVQDISTVPSDNSLRFLLFTRLSLSLGDKTRIYQIDFSQLLSRQCKLDLENPETDDFELWTPKHPFQKDNCLFGHKTQYYRKLPGKLCHVGKKLVQPYKVLKNCECTREDFECDFNYSRDKDGVCKLVPGYDPPNHEEICFSDNPPSEFYLPTGYRKIPLSTCVGGNDYSKASDPIPCKGKEAEFAQRYSRRRSFGTWLSLIFAGIIFTIAVLVSFHVYHRKYGVIRLEDGGNMTMVDDETGILDRFRREATRTLSEILVFGRDALTNITSKTRQLIDEFKQRRQLSSQPNAYVVTDEDILEDEISPDNSFFDDNEEAEEDVRDLRQEN
;
A
#
# COMPACT_ATOMS: atom_id res chain seq x y z
N MET A 1 -27.50 -23.07 40.14
CA MET A 1 -27.08 -22.01 39.20
C MET A 1 -25.64 -22.27 38.78
N VAL A 2 -25.29 -22.07 37.51
CA VAL A 2 -23.89 -22.10 37.06
C VAL A 2 -23.20 -20.82 37.54
N GLN A 3 -22.03 -20.95 38.14
CA GLN A 3 -21.23 -19.82 38.60
C GLN A 3 -20.11 -19.50 37.63
N ASP A 4 -19.39 -20.53 37.16
CA ASP A 4 -18.19 -20.33 36.35
C ASP A 4 -17.87 -21.56 35.50
N ILE A 5 -17.05 -21.37 34.46
CA ILE A 5 -16.54 -22.41 33.56
C ILE A 5 -15.03 -22.24 33.41
N SER A 6 -14.27 -23.30 33.68
CA SER A 6 -12.82 -23.32 33.51
C SER A 6 -12.39 -24.38 32.49
N THR A 7 -11.34 -24.08 31.74
CA THR A 7 -10.64 -25.00 30.83
C THR A 7 -9.13 -24.96 31.06
N VAL A 8 -8.36 -25.74 30.32
CA VAL A 8 -6.89 -25.70 30.38
C VAL A 8 -6.36 -24.38 29.79
N PRO A 9 -5.25 -23.81 30.30
CA PRO A 9 -4.72 -22.53 29.80
C PRO A 9 -4.33 -22.52 28.32
N SER A 10 -4.12 -23.69 27.71
CA SER A 10 -3.77 -23.84 26.30
C SER A 10 -4.98 -23.84 25.35
N ASP A 11 -6.21 -23.76 25.88
CA ASP A 11 -7.49 -23.72 25.14
C ASP A 11 -7.65 -24.80 24.05
N ASN A 12 -6.93 -25.92 24.21
CA ASN A 12 -6.92 -27.05 23.27
C ASN A 12 -7.56 -28.32 23.85
N SER A 13 -8.04 -28.26 25.09
CA SER A 13 -8.73 -29.37 25.76
C SER A 13 -10.19 -29.44 25.35
N LEU A 14 -10.71 -30.65 25.25
CA LEU A 14 -12.14 -30.94 25.10
C LEU A 14 -12.85 -31.16 26.44
N ARG A 15 -12.14 -30.91 27.55
CA ARG A 15 -12.63 -31.09 28.92
C ARG A 15 -12.80 -29.75 29.59
N PHE A 16 -13.99 -29.52 30.13
CA PHE A 16 -14.38 -28.31 30.82
C PHE A 16 -14.80 -28.64 32.25
N LEU A 17 -14.49 -27.74 33.18
CA LEU A 17 -14.95 -27.79 34.56
C LEU A 17 -16.06 -26.75 34.73
N LEU A 18 -17.24 -27.21 35.13
CA LEU A 18 -18.41 -26.38 35.39
C LEU A 18 -18.59 -26.25 36.90
N PHE A 19 -18.48 -25.03 37.41
CA PHE A 19 -18.72 -24.70 38.82
C PHE A 19 -20.17 -24.30 39.00
N THR A 20 -20.87 -24.97 39.91
CA THR A 20 -22.29 -24.72 40.17
C THR A 20 -22.55 -24.52 41.64
N ARG A 21 -23.46 -23.60 41.96
CA ARG A 21 -23.99 -23.40 43.32
C ARG A 21 -25.37 -24.00 43.42
N LEU A 22 -25.56 -24.83 44.43
CA LEU A 22 -26.85 -25.37 44.82
C LEU A 22 -27.26 -24.72 46.14
N SER A 23 -28.32 -23.92 46.07
CA SER A 23 -28.98 -23.37 47.26
C SER A 23 -29.80 -24.48 47.90
N LEU A 24 -29.35 -24.97 49.04
CA LEU A 24 -30.03 -25.97 49.86
C LEU A 24 -30.53 -25.30 51.14
N SER A 25 -31.56 -25.87 51.78
CA SER A 25 -32.11 -25.34 53.04
C SER A 25 -31.10 -25.28 54.20
N LEU A 26 -29.97 -25.99 54.09
CA LEU A 26 -28.87 -26.06 55.06
C LEU A 26 -27.65 -25.21 54.66
N GLY A 27 -27.79 -24.32 53.67
CA GLY A 27 -26.72 -23.47 53.15
C GLY A 27 -26.27 -23.86 51.74
N ASP A 28 -25.52 -22.96 51.11
CA ASP A 28 -25.04 -23.12 49.74
C ASP A 28 -23.91 -24.15 49.63
N LYS A 29 -24.04 -25.08 48.67
CA LYS A 29 -22.97 -26.03 48.34
C LYS A 29 -22.49 -25.83 46.92
N THR A 30 -21.17 -25.81 46.73
CA THR A 30 -20.55 -25.82 45.42
C THR A 30 -20.42 -27.27 44.92
N ARG A 31 -20.86 -27.52 43.68
CA ARG A 31 -20.60 -28.77 42.95
C ARG A 31 -19.85 -28.47 41.66
N ILE A 32 -18.88 -29.32 41.36
CA ILE A 32 -18.07 -29.24 40.15
C ILE A 32 -18.45 -30.40 39.25
N TYR A 33 -18.78 -30.11 38.00
CA TYR A 33 -19.04 -31.10 36.97
C TYR A 33 -17.94 -31.05 35.92
N GLN A 34 -17.36 -32.20 35.60
CA GLN A 34 -16.45 -32.32 34.46
C GLN A 34 -17.25 -32.75 33.23
N ILE A 35 -17.19 -31.94 32.17
CA ILE A 35 -17.81 -32.24 30.88
C ILE A 35 -16.69 -32.59 29.90
N ASP A 36 -16.76 -33.78 29.30
CA ASP A 36 -15.74 -34.28 28.36
C ASP A 36 -16.35 -34.51 26.97
N PHE A 37 -15.93 -33.71 25.99
CA PHE A 37 -16.34 -33.82 24.58
C PHE A 37 -15.44 -34.75 23.74
N SER A 38 -14.43 -35.40 24.35
CA SER A 38 -13.48 -36.26 23.62
C SER A 38 -14.16 -37.45 22.92
N GLN A 39 -15.28 -37.93 23.44
CA GLN A 39 -16.04 -39.01 22.79
C GLN A 39 -16.81 -38.52 21.56
N LEU A 40 -17.24 -37.26 21.55
CA LEU A 40 -17.95 -36.64 20.42
C LEU A 40 -16.98 -36.23 19.30
N LEU A 41 -15.82 -35.68 19.67
CA LEU A 41 -14.78 -35.22 18.74
C LEU A 41 -13.54 -36.10 18.89
N SER A 42 -13.68 -37.39 18.60
CA SER A 42 -12.66 -38.42 18.87
C SER A 42 -11.38 -38.33 18.03
N ARG A 43 -11.44 -37.69 16.85
CA ARG A 43 -10.30 -37.53 15.94
C ARG A 43 -9.81 -36.09 15.87
N GLN A 44 -8.51 -35.92 15.66
CA GLN A 44 -7.92 -34.62 15.34
C GLN A 44 -8.22 -34.25 13.88
N CYS A 45 -8.47 -32.97 13.60
CA CYS A 45 -8.64 -32.46 12.25
C CYS A 45 -7.31 -32.53 11.50
N LYS A 46 -7.33 -33.03 10.26
CA LYS A 46 -6.15 -33.07 9.39
C LYS A 46 -6.15 -31.83 8.50
N LEU A 47 -5.02 -31.11 8.45
CA LEU A 47 -4.75 -30.08 7.45
C LEU A 47 -3.94 -30.73 6.32
N ASP A 48 -4.51 -30.84 5.13
CA ASP A 48 -3.89 -31.50 3.99
C ASP A 48 -3.89 -30.58 2.76
N LEU A 49 -2.74 -29.94 2.53
CA LEU A 49 -2.57 -28.97 1.44
C LEU A 49 -2.50 -29.64 0.05
N GLU A 50 -2.21 -30.94 -0.01
CA GLU A 50 -2.07 -31.68 -1.27
C GLU A 50 -3.43 -32.21 -1.75
N ASN A 51 -4.34 -32.54 -0.82
CA ASN A 51 -5.63 -33.13 -1.11
C ASN A 51 -6.79 -32.33 -0.49
N PRO A 52 -7.12 -31.13 -1.03
CA PRO A 52 -8.11 -30.22 -0.46
C PRO A 52 -9.52 -30.82 -0.35
N GLU A 53 -9.86 -31.83 -1.15
CA GLU A 53 -11.17 -32.50 -1.09
C GLU A 53 -11.37 -33.34 0.18
N THR A 54 -10.26 -33.82 0.76
CA THR A 54 -10.29 -34.64 2.00
C THR A 54 -9.88 -33.85 3.24
N ASP A 55 -9.57 -32.56 3.08
CA ASP A 55 -9.18 -31.66 4.15
C ASP A 55 -10.36 -31.39 5.11
N ASP A 56 -10.04 -31.16 6.37
CA ASP A 56 -10.99 -30.69 7.39
C ASP A 56 -11.00 -29.15 7.50
N PHE A 57 -10.14 -28.47 6.76
CA PHE A 57 -10.00 -27.02 6.74
C PHE A 57 -10.30 -26.42 5.36
N GLU A 58 -10.67 -25.15 5.35
CA GLU A 58 -10.79 -24.30 4.17
C GLU A 58 -9.92 -23.05 4.34
N LEU A 59 -9.52 -22.46 3.21
CA LEU A 59 -8.91 -21.13 3.20
C LEU A 59 -9.99 -20.06 3.27
N TRP A 60 -10.05 -19.36 4.39
CA TRP A 60 -10.98 -18.27 4.62
C TRP A 60 -10.26 -16.92 4.61
N THR A 61 -10.81 -15.95 3.88
CA THR A 61 -10.31 -14.57 3.83
C THR A 61 -11.22 -13.68 4.69
N PRO A 62 -10.69 -12.93 5.67
CA PRO A 62 -11.48 -11.96 6.41
C PRO A 62 -11.95 -10.85 5.47
N LYS A 63 -13.22 -10.45 5.63
CA LYS A 63 -13.83 -9.38 4.83
C LYS A 63 -14.43 -8.34 5.76
N HIS A 64 -14.17 -7.07 5.49
CA HIS A 64 -14.78 -5.98 6.22
C HIS A 64 -15.99 -5.45 5.41
N PRO A 65 -17.20 -5.35 5.99
CA PRO A 65 -18.41 -4.99 5.25
C PRO A 65 -18.30 -3.68 4.47
N PHE A 66 -17.58 -2.71 5.03
CA PHE A 66 -17.42 -1.37 4.45
C PHE A 66 -16.19 -1.21 3.55
N GLN A 67 -15.34 -2.25 3.45
CA GLN A 67 -14.10 -2.17 2.68
C GLN A 67 -14.20 -3.05 1.43
N LYS A 68 -13.98 -2.46 0.26
CA LYS A 68 -14.12 -3.18 -1.03
C LYS A 68 -12.99 -4.20 -1.26
N ASP A 69 -11.79 -3.91 -0.77
CA ASP A 69 -10.59 -4.65 -1.14
C ASP A 69 -10.14 -5.72 -0.14
N ASN A 70 -10.83 -5.92 0.99
CA ASN A 70 -10.41 -6.87 2.04
C ASN A 70 -8.94 -6.68 2.44
N CYS A 71 -8.48 -5.42 2.49
CA CYS A 71 -7.12 -5.08 2.82
C CYS A 71 -7.05 -4.66 4.29
N LEU A 72 -6.72 -5.60 5.15
CA LEU A 72 -6.65 -5.37 6.59
C LEU A 72 -5.19 -5.25 6.99
N PHE A 73 -4.83 -4.17 7.70
CA PHE A 73 -3.45 -3.88 8.10
C PHE A 73 -2.48 -3.91 6.91
N GLY A 74 -2.86 -3.29 5.79
CA GLY A 74 -1.99 -3.15 4.63
C GLY A 74 -1.71 -4.41 3.82
N HIS A 75 -2.42 -5.52 4.08
CA HIS A 75 -2.29 -6.74 3.28
C HIS A 75 -3.57 -7.57 3.24
N LYS A 76 -3.63 -8.53 2.32
CA LYS A 76 -4.70 -9.53 2.24
C LYS A 76 -4.20 -10.84 2.84
N THR A 77 -4.92 -11.39 3.82
CA THR A 77 -4.59 -12.65 4.50
C THR A 77 -5.61 -13.74 4.22
N GLN A 78 -5.17 -14.99 4.30
CA GLN A 78 -6.03 -16.16 4.35
C GLN A 78 -5.70 -16.99 5.58
N TYR A 79 -6.71 -17.49 6.27
CA TYR A 79 -6.59 -18.34 7.44
C TYR A 79 -7.12 -19.73 7.14
N TYR A 80 -6.50 -20.75 7.71
CA TYR A 80 -7.08 -22.10 7.73
C TYR A 80 -8.20 -22.14 8.76
N ARG A 81 -9.43 -22.29 8.28
CA ARG A 81 -10.64 -22.36 9.11
C ARG A 81 -11.23 -23.76 8.99
N LYS A 82 -11.61 -24.35 10.12
CA LYS A 82 -12.27 -25.67 10.13
C LYS A 82 -13.58 -25.60 9.34
N LEU A 83 -13.78 -26.55 8.43
CA LEU A 83 -15.02 -26.67 7.67
C LEU A 83 -16.22 -26.96 8.58
N PRO A 84 -17.36 -26.30 8.36
CA PRO A 84 -18.58 -26.61 9.09
C PRO A 84 -19.01 -28.06 8.80
N GLY A 85 -19.50 -28.76 9.83
CA GLY A 85 -19.96 -30.15 9.71
C GLY A 85 -18.89 -31.24 9.87
N LYS A 86 -17.58 -30.89 9.89
CA LYS A 86 -16.53 -31.89 10.19
C LYS A 86 -16.50 -32.20 11.69
N LEU A 87 -16.74 -33.46 12.05
CA LEU A 87 -16.66 -33.96 13.44
C LEU A 87 -15.21 -34.30 13.83
N CYS A 88 -14.42 -33.28 14.10
CA CYS A 88 -13.04 -33.38 14.58
C CYS A 88 -12.68 -32.18 15.47
N HIS A 89 -11.61 -32.30 16.27
CA HIS A 89 -11.04 -31.20 17.05
C HIS A 89 -9.71 -30.74 16.45
N VAL A 90 -9.40 -29.43 16.49
CA VAL A 90 -8.15 -28.89 15.90
C VAL A 90 -6.91 -29.45 16.60
N GLY A 91 -6.97 -29.62 17.92
CA GLY A 91 -5.89 -30.18 18.72
C GLY A 91 -4.76 -29.19 18.93
N LYS A 92 -3.56 -29.49 18.42
CA LYS A 92 -2.39 -28.63 18.60
C LYS A 92 -2.51 -27.33 17.81
N LYS A 93 -1.88 -26.27 18.34
CA LYS A 93 -1.76 -24.98 17.64
C LYS A 93 -1.11 -25.19 16.27
N LEU A 94 -1.74 -24.67 15.22
CA LEU A 94 -1.17 -24.68 13.87
C LEU A 94 0.10 -23.82 13.85
N VAL A 95 1.20 -24.34 13.29
CA VAL A 95 2.49 -23.62 13.22
C VAL A 95 2.35 -22.34 12.40
N GLN A 96 1.62 -22.41 11.27
CA GLN A 96 1.36 -21.29 10.38
C GLN A 96 -0.15 -21.21 10.10
N PRO A 97 -0.95 -20.55 10.96
CA PRO A 97 -2.40 -20.55 10.82
C PRO A 97 -2.90 -19.67 9.67
N TYR A 98 -2.04 -18.84 9.09
CA TYR A 98 -2.40 -17.91 8.02
C TYR A 98 -1.31 -17.75 6.96
N LYS A 99 -1.73 -17.30 5.78
CA LYS A 99 -0.89 -16.93 4.65
C LYS A 99 -1.19 -15.49 4.25
N VAL A 100 -0.13 -14.69 4.07
CA VAL A 100 -0.25 -13.37 3.42
C VAL A 100 -0.28 -13.59 1.92
N LEU A 101 -1.33 -13.14 1.25
CA LEU A 101 -1.47 -13.24 -0.20
C LEU A 101 -0.70 -12.13 -0.92
N LYS A 102 -0.91 -10.88 -0.49
CA LYS A 102 -0.24 -9.70 -1.05
C LYS A 102 -0.33 -8.52 -0.09
N ASN A 103 0.68 -7.66 -0.13
CA ASN A 103 0.60 -6.32 0.44
C ASN A 103 -0.23 -5.41 -0.48
N CYS A 104 -0.98 -4.49 0.11
CA CYS A 104 -1.76 -3.49 -0.60
C CYS A 104 -0.99 -2.17 -0.67
N GLU A 105 -1.50 -1.27 -1.50
CA GLU A 105 -1.08 0.14 -1.48
C GLU A 105 -1.53 0.81 -0.19
N CYS A 106 -0.70 1.73 0.34
CA CYS A 106 -1.05 2.45 1.56
C CYS A 106 -2.17 3.46 1.30
N THR A 107 -3.16 3.46 2.18
CA THR A 107 -4.30 4.37 2.17
C THR A 107 -4.37 5.17 3.47
N ARG A 108 -5.32 6.11 3.59
CA ARG A 108 -5.50 6.91 4.82
C ARG A 108 -5.78 6.03 6.06
N GLU A 109 -6.38 4.86 5.89
CA GLU A 109 -6.74 3.92 6.96
C GLU A 109 -5.52 3.19 7.55
N ASP A 110 -4.38 3.17 6.84
CA ASP A 110 -3.14 2.55 7.31
C ASP A 110 -2.33 3.45 8.28
N PHE A 111 -2.83 4.65 8.56
CA PHE A 111 -2.17 5.66 9.38
C PHE A 111 -3.05 6.11 10.54
N GLU A 112 -2.42 6.26 11.69
CA GLU A 112 -3.00 6.86 12.89
C GLU A 112 -2.36 8.21 13.18
N CYS A 113 -2.94 8.98 14.11
CA CYS A 113 -2.33 10.24 14.52
C CYS A 113 -1.02 9.98 15.25
N ASP A 114 -0.03 10.80 14.96
CA ASP A 114 1.28 10.72 15.59
C ASP A 114 1.24 11.19 17.05
N PHE A 115 2.35 11.03 17.78
CA PHE A 115 2.48 11.50 19.15
C PHE A 115 2.20 13.01 19.25
N ASN A 116 1.40 13.42 20.23
CA ASN A 116 0.86 14.79 20.41
C ASN A 116 -0.14 15.26 19.34
N TYR A 117 -0.55 14.40 18.40
CA TYR A 117 -1.63 14.72 17.45
C TYR A 117 -2.90 13.97 17.84
N SER A 118 -4.04 14.63 17.63
CA SER A 118 -5.37 14.04 17.83
C SER A 118 -6.24 14.22 16.60
N ARG A 119 -7.20 13.32 16.42
CA ARG A 119 -8.12 13.36 15.28
C ARG A 119 -9.19 14.42 15.56
N ASP A 120 -9.24 15.45 14.72
CA ASP A 120 -10.26 16.49 14.80
C ASP A 120 -11.58 16.04 14.15
N LYS A 121 -12.65 16.86 14.27
CA LYS A 121 -13.98 16.61 13.69
C LYS A 121 -13.94 16.34 12.19
N ASP A 122 -12.99 16.96 11.47
CA ASP A 122 -12.78 16.76 10.03
C ASP A 122 -12.08 15.43 9.69
N GLY A 123 -11.70 14.64 10.70
CA GLY A 123 -10.98 13.37 10.53
C GLY A 123 -9.47 13.51 10.25
N VAL A 124 -8.96 14.75 10.25
CA VAL A 124 -7.55 15.12 10.08
C VAL A 124 -6.84 15.11 11.43
N CYS A 125 -5.58 14.67 11.48
CA CYS A 125 -4.77 14.73 12.69
C CYS A 125 -4.20 16.14 12.86
N LYS A 126 -4.53 16.80 13.98
CA LYS A 126 -4.04 18.14 14.34
C LYS A 126 -3.24 18.06 15.65
N LEU A 127 -2.23 18.91 15.75
CA LEU A 127 -1.40 19.02 16.96
C LEU A 127 -2.30 19.47 18.11
N VAL A 128 -2.21 18.79 19.24
CA VAL A 128 -2.97 19.14 20.44
C VAL A 128 -2.46 20.50 20.96
N PRO A 129 -3.34 21.48 21.23
CA PRO A 129 -2.92 22.77 21.74
C PRO A 129 -2.06 22.66 23.00
N GLY A 130 -0.93 23.37 23.03
CA GLY A 130 0.01 23.37 24.17
C GLY A 130 1.06 22.26 24.14
N TYR A 131 1.06 21.38 23.12
CA TYR A 131 2.11 20.39 22.90
C TYR A 131 2.97 20.74 21.68
N ASP A 132 4.21 20.25 21.68
CA ASP A 132 5.12 20.34 20.54
C ASP A 132 5.06 19.06 19.67
N PRO A 133 5.36 19.15 18.36
CA PRO A 133 5.52 17.96 17.53
C PRO A 133 6.61 17.02 18.06
N PRO A 134 6.50 15.70 17.83
CA PRO A 134 7.49 14.73 18.28
C PRO A 134 8.83 14.94 17.57
N ASN A 135 9.94 14.66 18.26
CA ASN A 135 11.24 14.71 17.63
C ASN A 135 11.55 13.39 16.92
N HIS A 136 11.27 13.33 15.61
CA HIS A 136 11.55 12.13 14.81
C HIS A 136 13.04 11.81 14.63
N GLU A 137 13.96 12.74 14.94
CA GLU A 137 15.39 12.45 14.95
C GLU A 137 15.75 11.40 16.01
N GLU A 138 14.91 11.24 17.04
CA GLU A 138 15.13 10.25 18.11
C GLU A 138 15.23 8.81 17.59
N ILE A 139 14.60 8.50 16.44
CA ILE A 139 14.70 7.17 15.81
C ILE A 139 16.14 6.81 15.42
N CYS A 140 16.98 7.81 15.15
CA CYS A 140 18.38 7.65 14.80
C CYS A 140 19.24 7.17 15.98
N PHE A 141 18.73 7.19 17.21
CA PHE A 141 19.44 6.72 18.41
C PHE A 141 18.94 5.35 18.91
N SER A 142 18.04 4.69 18.16
CA SER A 142 17.57 3.34 18.50
C SER A 142 18.66 2.27 18.30
N ASP A 143 18.46 1.08 18.88
CA ASP A 143 19.42 -0.05 18.77
C ASP A 143 19.74 -0.45 17.32
N ASN A 144 18.80 -0.22 16.41
CA ASN A 144 18.96 -0.45 14.98
C ASN A 144 18.47 0.79 14.21
N PRO A 145 19.30 1.85 14.12
CA PRO A 145 18.86 3.13 13.61
C PRO A 145 18.69 3.07 12.08
N PRO A 146 17.62 3.66 11.53
CA PRO A 146 17.44 3.78 10.09
C PRO A 146 18.51 4.70 9.48
N SER A 147 18.70 4.64 8.16
CA SER A 147 19.59 5.59 7.46
C SER A 147 19.00 6.99 7.33
N GLU A 148 17.69 7.13 7.51
CA GLU A 148 16.93 8.37 7.30
C GLU A 148 15.75 8.47 8.27
N PHE A 149 15.31 9.70 8.49
CA PHE A 149 14.08 10.04 9.20
C PHE A 149 13.29 11.11 8.42
N TYR A 150 12.05 11.33 8.82
CA TYR A 150 11.13 12.28 8.19
C TYR A 150 10.59 13.23 9.26
N LEU A 151 10.30 14.48 8.88
CA LEU A 151 9.71 15.44 9.81
C LEU A 151 8.26 15.05 10.15
N PRO A 152 7.78 15.37 11.36
CA PRO A 152 6.41 15.05 11.76
C PRO A 152 5.37 15.70 10.85
N THR A 153 4.45 14.89 10.35
CA THR A 153 3.32 15.32 9.51
C THR A 153 2.01 15.35 10.29
N GLY A 154 2.02 14.82 11.51
CA GLY A 154 0.84 14.51 12.31
C GLY A 154 0.27 13.12 12.11
N TYR A 155 0.84 12.34 11.19
CA TYR A 155 0.46 10.96 10.92
C TYR A 155 1.65 10.01 11.10
N ARG A 156 1.39 8.86 11.71
CA ARG A 156 2.33 7.74 11.72
C ARG A 156 1.67 6.49 11.17
N LYS A 157 2.48 5.63 10.57
CA LYS A 157 2.01 4.36 10.04
C LYS A 157 1.67 3.43 11.20
N ILE A 158 0.52 2.75 11.13
CA ILE A 158 0.14 1.76 12.14
C ILE A 158 1.19 0.64 12.15
N PRO A 159 1.78 0.27 13.31
CA PRO A 159 2.89 -0.69 13.36
C PRO A 159 2.62 -2.05 12.73
N LEU A 160 1.36 -2.51 12.76
CA LEU A 160 0.92 -3.76 12.14
C LEU A 160 0.66 -3.65 10.63
N SER A 161 0.59 -2.44 10.08
CA SER A 161 0.33 -2.25 8.64
C SER A 161 1.57 -2.59 7.82
N THR A 162 1.42 -3.52 6.87
CA THR A 162 2.48 -3.91 5.93
C THR A 162 2.28 -3.32 4.53
N CYS A 163 1.45 -2.28 4.40
CA CYS A 163 1.18 -1.64 3.11
C CYS A 163 2.47 -1.13 2.46
N VAL A 164 2.52 -1.09 1.13
CA VAL A 164 3.68 -0.64 0.35
C VAL A 164 3.24 0.24 -0.81
N GLY A 165 3.91 1.37 -1.03
CA GLY A 165 3.52 2.33 -2.07
C GLY A 165 2.26 3.09 -1.69
N GLY A 166 1.52 3.60 -2.69
CA GLY A 166 0.33 4.43 -2.45
C GLY A 166 0.68 5.79 -1.82
N ASN A 167 -0.25 6.30 -1.00
CA ASN A 167 -0.09 7.58 -0.30
C ASN A 167 0.49 7.35 1.09
N ASP A 168 1.77 7.66 1.28
CA ASP A 168 2.44 7.58 2.57
C ASP A 168 2.29 8.90 3.33
N TYR A 169 1.31 8.98 4.24
CA TYR A 169 1.02 10.19 5.02
C TYR A 169 2.07 10.46 6.11
N SER A 170 2.91 9.47 6.45
CA SER A 170 4.00 9.66 7.42
C SER A 170 5.21 10.37 6.81
N LYS A 171 5.25 10.52 5.48
CA LYS A 171 6.40 11.06 4.73
C LYS A 171 5.96 12.22 3.84
N ALA A 172 5.76 13.39 4.43
CA ALA A 172 5.47 14.61 3.65
C ALA A 172 6.74 15.40 3.30
N SER A 173 7.79 15.30 4.12
CA SER A 173 9.07 15.98 3.88
C SER A 173 10.01 15.13 3.04
N ASP A 174 11.02 15.77 2.45
CA ASP A 174 12.18 15.05 1.94
C ASP A 174 12.85 14.26 3.08
N PRO A 175 13.42 13.08 2.77
CA PRO A 175 14.08 12.27 3.77
C PRO A 175 15.39 12.95 4.24
N ILE A 176 15.59 12.99 5.56
CA ILE A 176 16.77 13.59 6.19
C ILE A 176 17.68 12.45 6.67
N PRO A 177 18.98 12.43 6.33
CA PRO A 177 19.88 11.39 6.80
C PRO A 177 20.09 11.46 8.31
N CYS A 178 20.14 10.30 8.97
CA CYS A 178 20.59 10.21 10.35
C CYS A 178 22.10 10.54 10.43
N LYS A 179 22.51 11.25 11.48
CA LYS A 179 23.91 11.63 11.71
C LYS A 179 24.81 10.39 11.74
N GLY A 180 25.86 10.37 10.91
CA GLY A 180 26.77 9.21 10.79
C GLY A 180 26.30 8.10 9.84
N LYS A 181 25.11 8.20 9.25
CA LYS A 181 24.57 7.27 8.23
C LYS A 181 24.49 7.89 6.82
N GLU A 182 25.09 9.06 6.63
CA GLU A 182 25.06 9.83 5.38
C GLU A 182 25.58 9.04 4.17
N ALA A 183 26.61 8.21 4.35
CA ALA A 183 27.14 7.36 3.27
C ALA A 183 26.13 6.31 2.80
N GLU A 184 25.38 5.71 3.74
CA GLU A 184 24.32 4.73 3.43
C GLU A 184 23.14 5.39 2.72
N PHE A 185 22.74 6.57 3.20
CA PHE A 185 21.72 7.42 2.58
C PHE A 185 22.12 7.78 1.13
N ALA A 186 23.34 8.29 0.94
CA ALA A 186 23.83 8.68 -0.38
C ALA A 186 23.83 7.49 -1.37
N GLN A 187 24.20 6.28 -0.93
CA GLN A 187 24.15 5.08 -1.78
C GLN A 187 22.72 4.70 -2.20
N ARG A 188 21.73 4.87 -1.31
CA ARG A 188 20.32 4.55 -1.58
C ARG A 188 19.71 5.47 -2.65
N TYR A 189 19.97 6.77 -2.56
CA TYR A 189 19.40 7.76 -3.48
C TYR A 189 20.22 8.01 -4.76
N SER A 190 21.53 7.75 -4.74
CA SER A 190 22.39 7.90 -5.94
C SER A 190 22.11 6.87 -7.05
N ARG A 191 21.56 5.69 -6.71
CA ARG A 191 21.31 4.59 -7.67
C ARG A 191 20.26 4.91 -8.74
N ARG A 192 19.44 5.95 -8.56
CA ARG A 192 18.42 6.37 -9.55
C ARG A 192 18.99 7.07 -10.80
N ARG A 193 20.31 7.37 -10.83
CA ARG A 193 20.99 8.03 -11.96
C ARG A 193 21.34 7.08 -13.14
N SER A 194 21.07 5.78 -13.01
CA SER A 194 21.39 4.77 -14.04
C SER A 194 20.53 4.85 -15.31
N PHE A 195 19.35 5.50 -15.26
CA PHE A 195 18.55 5.71 -16.47
C PHE A 195 19.22 6.68 -17.46
N GLY A 196 20.00 7.64 -16.96
CA GLY A 196 20.74 8.58 -17.80
C GLY A 196 21.89 7.94 -18.57
N THR A 197 22.57 6.95 -17.96
CA THR A 197 23.70 6.27 -18.60
C THR A 197 23.25 5.37 -19.75
N TRP A 198 22.12 4.66 -19.59
CA TRP A 198 21.53 3.87 -20.68
C TRP A 198 21.08 4.73 -21.86
N LEU A 199 20.47 5.89 -21.60
CA LEU A 199 20.08 6.81 -22.67
C LEU A 199 21.30 7.34 -23.43
N SER A 200 22.38 7.71 -22.74
CA SER A 200 23.62 8.14 -23.39
C SER A 200 24.24 7.07 -24.29
N LEU A 201 24.18 5.79 -23.88
CA LEU A 201 24.69 4.68 -24.70
C LEU A 201 23.84 4.44 -25.96
N ILE A 202 22.52 4.58 -25.88
CA ILE A 202 21.61 4.46 -27.03
C ILE A 202 21.90 5.57 -28.05
N PHE A 203 22.03 6.83 -27.60
CA PHE A 203 22.36 7.94 -28.50
C PHE A 203 23.74 7.78 -29.15
N ALA A 204 24.74 7.31 -28.41
CA ALA A 204 26.06 7.02 -28.97
C ALA A 204 26.01 5.91 -30.04
N GLY A 205 25.21 4.86 -29.80
CA GLY A 205 24.99 3.78 -30.77
C GLY A 205 24.33 4.26 -32.07
N ILE A 206 23.31 5.12 -31.97
CA ILE A 206 22.63 5.68 -33.15
C ILE A 206 23.57 6.58 -33.97
N ILE A 207 24.40 7.40 -33.31
CA ILE A 207 25.39 8.24 -33.99
C ILE A 207 26.41 7.36 -34.72
N PHE A 208 26.86 6.28 -34.09
CA PHE A 208 27.81 5.34 -34.71
C PHE A 208 27.22 4.63 -35.93
N THR A 209 25.98 4.15 -35.87
CA THR A 209 25.34 3.48 -37.01
C THR A 209 25.12 4.43 -38.19
N ILE A 210 24.72 5.68 -37.92
CA ILE A 210 24.60 6.71 -38.97
C ILE A 210 25.96 6.98 -39.62
N ALA A 211 27.03 7.11 -38.83
CA ALA A 211 28.37 7.33 -39.36
C ALA A 211 28.82 6.18 -40.26
N VAL A 212 28.61 4.92 -39.85
CA VAL A 212 28.94 3.74 -40.65
C VAL A 212 28.14 3.70 -41.95
N LEU A 213 26.84 4.01 -41.91
CA LEU A 213 25.99 4.04 -43.11
C LEU A 213 26.43 5.14 -44.09
N VAL A 214 26.78 6.32 -43.58
CA VAL A 214 27.30 7.43 -44.42
C VAL A 214 28.65 7.05 -45.03
N SER A 215 29.56 6.48 -44.25
CA SER A 215 30.86 6.01 -44.77
C SER A 215 30.71 4.91 -45.82
N PHE A 216 29.81 3.94 -45.61
CA PHE A 216 29.49 2.89 -46.57
C PHE A 216 28.94 3.46 -47.88
N HIS A 217 28.03 4.43 -47.79
CA HIS A 217 27.43 5.09 -48.95
C HIS A 217 28.45 5.89 -49.76
N VAL A 218 29.36 6.61 -49.08
CA VAL A 218 30.45 7.34 -49.72
C VAL A 218 31.47 6.39 -50.37
N TYR A 219 31.79 5.28 -49.70
CA TYR A 219 32.71 4.26 -50.23
C TYR A 219 32.18 3.63 -51.52
N HIS A 220 30.91 3.23 -51.54
CA HIS A 220 30.26 2.69 -52.74
C HIS A 220 30.09 3.69 -53.88
N ARG A 221 29.99 5.00 -53.58
CA ARG A 221 29.97 6.04 -54.62
C ARG A 221 31.33 6.32 -55.24
N LYS A 222 32.43 6.10 -54.51
CA LYS A 222 33.79 6.46 -54.96
C LYS A 222 34.55 5.30 -55.61
N TYR A 223 34.21 4.07 -55.27
CA TYR A 223 34.78 2.87 -55.88
C TYR A 223 33.66 2.09 -56.58
N GLY A 224 33.40 2.46 -57.84
CA GLY A 224 32.57 1.66 -58.74
C GLY A 224 33.16 0.26 -58.92
N VAL A 225 32.29 -0.75 -58.95
CA VAL A 225 32.67 -2.16 -59.11
C VAL A 225 33.56 -2.34 -60.34
N ILE A 226 34.82 -2.72 -60.16
CA ILE A 226 35.72 -3.06 -61.27
C ILE A 226 35.17 -4.33 -61.92
N ARG A 227 34.68 -4.24 -63.15
CA ARG A 227 34.42 -5.39 -64.02
C ARG A 227 35.68 -5.61 -64.87
N LEU A 228 36.28 -6.80 -64.75
CA LEU A 228 37.32 -7.23 -65.70
C LEU A 228 36.63 -7.48 -67.04
N GLU A 229 36.97 -6.67 -68.03
CA GLU A 229 36.44 -6.70 -69.38
C GLU A 229 37.30 -7.64 -70.24
N ASP A 230 36.69 -8.68 -70.80
CA ASP A 230 37.26 -9.46 -71.90
C ASP A 230 36.32 -9.26 -73.10
N GLY A 231 36.79 -8.48 -74.08
CA GLY A 231 36.28 -8.45 -75.46
C GLY A 231 34.83 -8.02 -75.71
N GLY A 232 34.59 -6.70 -75.73
CA GLY A 232 33.81 -6.00 -76.76
C GLY A 232 32.34 -6.39 -77.00
N ASN A 233 31.41 -5.63 -76.40
CA ASN A 233 30.42 -4.76 -77.08
C ASN A 233 29.53 -4.11 -76.01
N MET A 234 29.43 -2.79 -76.00
CA MET A 234 28.90 -2.01 -74.89
C MET A 234 27.42 -1.64 -75.14
N THR A 235 26.50 -2.29 -74.42
CA THR A 235 25.15 -1.75 -74.19
C THR A 235 25.00 -1.44 -72.70
N MET A 236 24.95 -0.15 -72.40
CA MET A 236 24.54 0.36 -71.09
C MET A 236 23.03 0.08 -70.92
N VAL A 237 22.69 -0.92 -70.13
CA VAL A 237 21.37 -1.02 -69.51
C VAL A 237 21.47 -0.32 -68.16
N ASP A 238 20.98 0.92 -68.08
CA ASP A 238 20.77 1.62 -66.82
C ASP A 238 19.66 0.92 -66.03
N ASP A 239 20.06 0.02 -65.13
CA ASP A 239 19.17 -0.59 -64.13
C ASP A 239 19.03 0.32 -62.88
N GLU A 240 19.04 1.65 -63.08
CA GLU A 240 19.00 2.65 -62.00
C GLU A 240 17.55 3.06 -61.62
N THR A 241 16.53 2.57 -62.34
CA THR A 241 15.13 3.02 -62.15
C THR A 241 14.23 2.03 -61.42
N GLY A 242 14.64 0.77 -61.19
CA GLY A 242 13.77 -0.25 -60.58
C GLY A 242 13.87 -0.38 -59.06
N ILE A 243 15.04 -0.09 -58.48
CA ILE A 243 15.31 -0.33 -57.04
C ILE A 243 15.06 0.93 -56.21
N LEU A 244 15.52 2.09 -56.68
CA LEU A 244 15.28 3.38 -56.02
C LEU A 244 13.79 3.72 -55.96
N ASP A 245 13.00 3.36 -56.97
CA ASP A 245 11.55 3.61 -56.99
C ASP A 245 10.74 2.60 -56.17
N ARG A 246 11.31 1.42 -55.86
CA ARG A 246 10.76 0.49 -54.86
C ARG A 246 11.11 0.92 -53.45
N PHE A 247 12.35 1.34 -53.20
CA PHE A 247 12.76 1.89 -51.90
C PHE A 247 12.07 3.23 -51.60
N ARG A 248 11.85 4.10 -52.59
CA ARG A 248 11.13 5.37 -52.40
C ARG A 248 9.66 5.13 -52.04
N ARG A 249 9.00 4.13 -52.63
CA ARG A 249 7.61 3.76 -52.28
C ARG A 249 7.50 3.09 -50.91
N GLU A 250 8.45 2.24 -50.54
CA GLU A 250 8.44 1.58 -49.23
C GLU A 250 8.90 2.51 -48.08
N ALA A 251 9.87 3.39 -48.34
CA ALA A 251 10.37 4.36 -47.36
C ALA A 251 9.36 5.50 -47.12
N THR A 252 8.61 5.94 -48.14
CA THR A 252 7.54 6.95 -47.94
C THR A 252 6.34 6.38 -47.19
N ARG A 253 6.04 5.08 -47.37
CA ARG A 253 4.99 4.38 -46.61
C ARG A 253 5.37 4.18 -45.14
N THR A 254 6.59 3.73 -44.85
CA THR A 254 7.06 3.54 -43.47
C THR A 254 7.32 4.86 -42.73
N LEU A 255 7.86 5.89 -43.40
CA LEU A 255 8.04 7.21 -42.79
C LEU A 255 6.71 7.92 -42.53
N SER A 256 5.70 7.78 -43.39
CA SER A 256 4.38 8.35 -43.12
C SER A 256 3.66 7.64 -41.96
N GLU A 257 3.78 6.31 -41.83
CA GLU A 257 3.26 5.57 -40.68
C GLU A 257 3.97 5.95 -39.37
N ILE A 258 5.30 6.10 -39.37
CA ILE A 258 6.08 6.52 -38.19
C ILE A 258 5.81 7.99 -37.82
N LEU A 259 5.65 8.89 -38.81
CA LEU A 259 5.34 10.31 -38.56
C LEU A 259 3.91 10.50 -38.03
N VAL A 260 2.94 9.70 -38.48
CA VAL A 260 1.56 9.72 -37.96
C VAL A 260 1.51 9.14 -36.54
N PHE A 261 2.14 7.99 -36.29
CA PHE A 261 2.24 7.44 -34.92
C PHE A 261 3.02 8.37 -33.98
N GLY A 262 4.09 9.01 -34.46
CA GLY A 262 4.87 9.99 -33.69
C GLY A 262 4.06 11.23 -33.35
N ARG A 263 3.24 11.75 -34.28
CA ARG A 263 2.36 12.90 -34.04
C ARG A 263 1.23 12.55 -33.07
N ASP A 264 0.61 11.39 -33.19
CA ASP A 264 -0.47 10.95 -32.28
C ASP A 264 0.06 10.61 -30.88
N ALA A 265 1.28 10.08 -30.76
CA ALA A 265 1.93 9.90 -29.47
C ALA A 265 2.29 11.25 -28.83
N LEU A 266 2.79 12.23 -29.60
CA LEU A 266 3.14 13.56 -29.08
C LEU A 266 1.89 14.35 -28.65
N THR A 267 0.78 14.27 -29.38
CA THR A 267 -0.48 14.94 -29.00
C THR A 267 -1.08 14.32 -27.74
N ASN A 268 -1.00 13.00 -27.58
CA ASN A 268 -1.49 12.31 -26.39
C ASN A 268 -0.59 12.55 -25.16
N ILE A 269 0.72 12.71 -25.35
CA ILE A 269 1.65 13.09 -24.26
C ILE A 269 1.49 14.58 -23.90
N THR A 270 1.32 15.47 -24.88
CA THR A 270 1.13 16.91 -24.62
C THR A 270 -0.21 17.24 -23.98
N SER A 271 -1.28 16.48 -24.29
CA SER A 271 -2.57 16.64 -23.61
C SER A 271 -2.52 16.15 -22.15
N LYS A 272 -1.86 15.01 -21.90
CA LYS A 272 -1.71 14.44 -20.55
C LYS A 272 -0.81 15.28 -19.65
N THR A 273 0.24 15.88 -20.21
CA THR A 273 1.10 16.83 -19.50
C THR A 273 0.41 18.17 -19.25
N ARG A 274 -0.43 18.68 -20.16
CA ARG A 274 -1.27 19.86 -19.88
C ARG A 274 -2.27 19.62 -18.76
N GLN A 275 -2.94 18.47 -18.73
CA GLN A 275 -3.83 18.11 -17.63
C GLN A 275 -3.10 18.07 -16.28
N LEU A 276 -1.92 17.44 -16.23
CA LEU A 276 -1.11 17.40 -15.01
C LEU A 276 -0.56 18.78 -14.59
N ILE A 277 -0.21 19.64 -15.56
CA ILE A 277 0.26 21.00 -15.28
C ILE A 277 -0.89 21.89 -14.79
N ASP A 278 -2.10 21.76 -15.35
CA ASP A 278 -3.27 22.49 -14.86
C ASP A 278 -3.68 22.03 -13.46
N GLU A 279 -3.59 20.72 -13.17
CA GLU A 279 -3.81 20.17 -11.83
C GLU A 279 -2.75 20.68 -10.82
N PHE A 280 -1.48 20.79 -11.24
CA PHE A 280 -0.42 21.40 -10.43
C PHE A 280 -0.59 22.91 -10.26
N LYS A 281 -1.07 23.63 -11.27
CA LYS A 281 -1.30 25.08 -11.23
C LYS A 281 -2.47 25.43 -10.31
N GLN A 282 -3.51 24.59 -10.30
CA GLN A 282 -4.64 24.68 -9.37
C GLN A 282 -4.19 24.39 -7.92
N ARG A 283 -3.32 23.38 -7.70
CA ARG A 283 -2.70 23.14 -6.38
C ARG A 283 -1.79 24.29 -5.90
N ARG A 284 -1.05 24.93 -6.82
CA ARG A 284 -0.21 26.10 -6.48
C ARG A 284 -1.02 27.36 -6.16
N GLN A 285 -2.15 27.60 -6.84
CA GLN A 285 -3.05 28.69 -6.48
C GLN A 285 -3.70 28.46 -5.11
N LEU A 286 -3.97 27.22 -4.73
CA LEU A 286 -4.44 26.88 -3.39
C LEU A 286 -3.36 27.06 -2.30
N SER A 287 -2.07 27.03 -2.65
CA SER A 287 -0.96 27.17 -1.70
C SER A 287 -0.35 28.58 -1.64
N SER A 288 -0.89 29.57 -2.38
CA SER A 288 -0.34 30.93 -2.43
C SER A 288 -1.27 32.02 -1.88
N GLN A 289 -2.09 31.70 -0.87
CA GLN A 289 -2.62 32.72 0.03
C GLN A 289 -1.96 32.58 1.41
N PRO A 290 -1.08 33.51 1.81
CA PRO A 290 -0.78 33.76 3.19
C PRO A 290 -1.76 34.83 3.67
N ASN A 291 -2.95 34.47 4.14
CA ASN A 291 -3.78 35.39 4.91
C ASN A 291 -4.52 34.61 6.00
N ALA A 292 -4.15 34.89 7.24
CA ALA A 292 -4.94 34.59 8.42
C ALA A 292 -6.32 35.23 8.24
N TYR A 293 -7.39 34.43 8.28
CA TYR A 293 -8.74 34.97 8.42
C TYR A 293 -9.02 35.07 9.92
N VAL A 294 -9.00 36.31 10.42
CA VAL A 294 -9.58 36.68 11.71
C VAL A 294 -11.08 36.73 11.47
N VAL A 295 -11.84 35.93 12.22
CA VAL A 295 -13.30 36.00 12.25
C VAL A 295 -13.66 37.22 13.09
N THR A 296 -14.37 38.18 12.49
CA THR A 296 -15.03 39.28 13.20
C THR A 296 -16.53 38.98 13.33
N ASP A 297 -17.14 39.51 14.39
CA ASP A 297 -18.47 39.16 14.91
C ASP A 297 -19.69 39.48 14.02
N GLU A 298 -19.52 39.67 12.71
CA GLU A 298 -20.59 40.19 11.82
C GLU A 298 -21.21 39.16 10.87
N ASP A 299 -20.78 37.89 10.90
CA ASP A 299 -21.40 36.81 10.10
C ASP A 299 -22.41 35.95 10.91
N ILE A 300 -22.81 36.40 12.11
CA ILE A 300 -23.83 35.75 12.96
C ILE A 300 -25.13 36.55 12.88
N LEU A 301 -25.91 36.38 11.81
CA LEU A 301 -27.33 36.79 11.61
C LEU A 301 -27.60 36.57 10.12
N GLU A 302 -28.50 35.75 9.59
CA GLU A 302 -29.76 35.13 9.99
C GLU A 302 -29.79 33.77 9.25
N ASP A 303 -30.33 32.69 9.82
CA ASP A 303 -31.68 32.30 9.45
C ASP A 303 -32.33 31.50 10.58
N GLU A 304 -33.55 31.93 10.88
CA GLU A 304 -34.40 31.44 11.94
C GLU A 304 -34.80 29.97 11.77
N ILE A 305 -34.87 29.34 12.94
CA ILE A 305 -35.54 28.09 13.25
C ILE A 305 -37.05 28.24 13.01
N SER A 306 -37.70 27.19 12.50
CA SER A 306 -38.98 26.78 13.07
C SER A 306 -39.05 25.26 13.19
N PRO A 307 -39.60 24.74 14.30
CA PRO A 307 -39.40 23.39 14.79
C PRO A 307 -40.57 22.48 14.44
N ASP A 308 -40.34 21.16 14.44
CA ASP A 308 -41.34 20.29 15.04
C ASP A 308 -40.75 19.03 15.68
N ASN A 309 -41.41 18.64 16.75
CA ASN A 309 -40.97 17.76 17.84
C ASN A 309 -41.13 16.27 17.53
N SER A 310 -40.32 15.44 18.19
CA SER A 310 -40.78 14.44 19.18
C SER A 310 -39.61 13.54 19.60
N PHE A 311 -39.16 13.58 20.86
CA PHE A 311 -39.57 12.66 21.97
C PHE A 311 -38.77 11.33 21.91
N PHE A 312 -37.97 10.89 22.89
CA PHE A 312 -38.09 10.87 24.36
C PHE A 312 -36.72 10.95 25.05
N ASP A 313 -36.76 11.53 26.25
CA ASP A 313 -35.75 11.60 27.30
C ASP A 313 -35.75 10.33 28.17
N ASP A 314 -34.64 10.09 28.87
CA ASP A 314 -34.54 9.64 30.27
C ASP A 314 -33.08 9.23 30.58
N ASN A 315 -32.31 10.20 31.09
CA ASN A 315 -31.61 10.21 32.39
C ASN A 315 -31.12 8.88 33.02
N GLU A 316 -29.85 8.73 33.41
CA GLU A 316 -29.15 9.32 34.59
C GLU A 316 -29.08 8.31 35.76
N GLU A 317 -27.89 7.73 35.99
CA GLU A 317 -27.33 7.17 37.24
C GLU A 317 -25.98 6.51 36.85
N ALA A 318 -24.83 6.70 37.50
CA ALA A 318 -24.50 7.29 38.78
C ALA A 318 -23.01 7.69 38.79
N GLU A 319 -22.71 8.89 39.31
CA GLU A 319 -21.42 9.23 39.91
C GLU A 319 -21.56 9.06 41.43
N GLU A 320 -21.05 7.95 41.98
CA GLU A 320 -20.65 7.85 43.40
C GLU A 320 -19.81 6.58 43.61
N ASP A 321 -18.48 6.71 43.57
CA ASP A 321 -17.51 5.99 44.43
C ASP A 321 -16.06 6.17 43.92
N VAL A 322 -15.54 7.39 44.08
CA VAL A 322 -14.09 7.64 44.14
C VAL A 322 -13.81 8.37 45.44
N ARG A 323 -13.91 7.65 46.56
CA ARG A 323 -13.32 8.04 47.85
C ARG A 323 -13.21 6.81 48.74
N ASP A 324 -12.28 5.91 48.45
CA ASP A 324 -11.81 4.92 49.45
C ASP A 324 -10.46 4.20 49.14
N LEU A 325 -9.53 4.84 48.41
CA LEU A 325 -8.19 4.24 48.18
C LEU A 325 -7.03 5.23 48.39
N ARG A 326 -7.12 6.09 49.41
CA ARG A 326 -5.96 6.89 49.83
C ARG A 326 -5.84 7.08 51.35
N GLN A 327 -5.88 5.96 52.07
CA GLN A 327 -5.26 5.83 53.39
C GLN A 327 -4.64 4.44 53.52
N GLU A 328 -3.53 4.21 52.82
CA GLU A 328 -2.51 3.19 53.15
C GLU A 328 -1.25 3.48 52.32
N ASN A 329 -0.53 4.54 52.71
CA ASN A 329 0.93 4.69 52.67
C ASN A 329 1.34 6.05 53.23
#